data_AF-A0A7V8EIZ2-F1
#
_entry.id   AF-A0A7V8EIZ2-F1
#
_cell.length_a   1.000
_cell.length_b   1.000
_cell.length_c   1.000
_cell.angle_alpha   90.00
_cell.angle_beta   90.00
_cell.angle_gamma   90.00
#
_symmetry.space_group_name_H-M   'P 1'
#
loop_
_entity.id
_entity.type
_entity.pdbx_description
1 polymer ?
#
loop_
_entity_poly.entity_id
_entity_poly.type
_entity_poly.pdbx_seq_one_letter_code
_entity_poly.pdbx_strand_id
1 'polypeptide(L)'
;MSTAENSHQQQQYAENTARFGAPADLKLQQDAENSARFSTPAKLQRYEQIIGAFSSMTAEERSDLAAWEVANVSGDGSKGTSDWPKWDEIIGRTAK
;
A
#
# COMPACT_ATOMS: atom_id res chain seq x y z
N MET A 1 33.91 -18.57 -28.21
CA MET A 1 34.19 -18.76 -26.77
C MET A 1 32.90 -18.48 -26.02
N SER A 2 32.03 -19.48 -25.80
CA SER A 2 30.70 -19.22 -25.22
C SER A 2 30.05 -20.45 -24.55
N THR A 3 30.51 -21.67 -24.84
CA THR A 3 29.95 -22.90 -24.26
C THR A 3 30.64 -23.33 -22.95
N ALA A 4 31.94 -23.06 -22.80
CA ALA A 4 32.71 -23.50 -21.63
C ALA A 4 32.42 -22.65 -20.37
N GLU A 5 32.32 -21.33 -20.52
CA GLU A 5 32.00 -20.41 -19.41
C GLU A 5 30.58 -20.62 -18.89
N ASN A 6 29.63 -20.89 -19.79
CA ASN A 6 28.24 -21.13 -19.43
C ASN A 6 28.06 -22.46 -18.66
N SER A 7 28.86 -23.47 -19.00
CA SER A 7 28.87 -24.77 -18.30
C SER A 7 29.48 -24.67 -16.91
N HIS A 8 30.56 -23.88 -16.77
CA HIS A 8 31.22 -23.68 -15.48
C HIS A 8 30.35 -22.88 -14.50
N GLN A 9 29.64 -21.87 -15.00
CA GLN A 9 28.72 -21.07 -14.20
C GLN A 9 27.51 -21.89 -13.72
N GLN A 10 26.96 -22.77 -14.57
CA GLN A 10 25.88 -23.67 -14.17
C GLN A 10 26.30 -24.70 -13.13
N GLN A 11 27.54 -25.23 -13.22
CA GLN A 11 28.09 -26.12 -12.21
C GLN A 11 28.24 -25.42 -10.85
N GLN A 12 28.77 -24.20 -10.83
CA GLN A 12 28.88 -23.41 -9.60
C GLN A 12 27.51 -23.10 -8.97
N TYR A 13 26.49 -22.84 -9.78
CA TYR A 13 25.11 -22.63 -9.30
C TYR A 13 24.51 -23.89 -8.68
N ALA A 14 24.73 -25.06 -9.28
CA ALA A 14 24.26 -26.35 -8.77
C ALA A 14 24.96 -26.72 -7.45
N GLU A 15 26.27 -26.50 -7.37
CA GLU A 15 27.06 -26.75 -6.16
C GLU A 15 26.69 -25.82 -5.01
N ASN A 16 26.48 -24.52 -5.28
CA ASN A 16 26.03 -23.57 -4.27
C ASN A 16 24.61 -23.90 -3.75
N THR A 17 23.73 -24.38 -4.63
CA THR A 17 22.37 -24.82 -4.27
C THR A 17 22.38 -26.06 -3.37
N ALA A 18 23.26 -27.03 -3.67
CA ALA A 18 23.41 -28.25 -2.89
C ALA A 18 24.00 -27.98 -1.49
N ARG A 19 24.81 -26.93 -1.34
CA ARG A 19 25.54 -26.60 -0.11
C ARG A 19 24.76 -25.71 0.86
N PHE A 20 23.90 -24.83 0.35
CA PHE A 20 23.20 -23.82 1.16
C PHE A 20 21.67 -23.91 1.13
N GLY A 21 21.09 -24.87 0.40
CA GLY A 21 19.64 -24.91 0.14
C GLY A 21 19.25 -23.87 -0.93
N ALA A 22 18.14 -24.11 -1.63
CA ALA A 22 17.80 -23.37 -2.83
C ALA A 22 17.64 -21.84 -2.57
N PRO A 23 18.31 -20.97 -3.34
CA PRO A 23 18.14 -19.51 -3.24
C PRO A 23 16.72 -19.03 -3.65
N ALA A 24 15.94 -19.91 -4.28
CA ALA A 24 14.57 -19.64 -4.68
C ALA A 24 13.63 -19.46 -3.48
N ASP A 25 13.86 -20.21 -2.38
CA ASP A 25 13.02 -20.13 -1.18
C ASP A 25 13.21 -18.79 -0.46
N LEU A 26 14.45 -18.28 -0.44
CA LEU A 26 14.78 -17.00 0.16
C LEU A 26 14.17 -15.82 -0.62
N LYS A 27 14.22 -15.89 -1.95
CA LYS A 27 13.63 -14.86 -2.81
C LYS A 27 12.10 -14.87 -2.72
N LEU A 28 11.48 -16.05 -2.68
CA LEU A 28 10.03 -16.18 -2.55
C LEU A 28 9.54 -15.69 -1.17
N GLN A 29 10.28 -15.98 -0.10
CA GLN A 29 10.01 -15.44 1.23
C GLN A 29 10.13 -13.92 1.24
N GLN A 30 11.20 -13.35 0.68
CA GLN A 30 11.42 -11.92 0.67
C GLN A 30 10.39 -11.16 -0.19
N ASP A 31 9.97 -11.75 -1.31
CA ASP A 31 8.91 -11.19 -2.16
C ASP A 31 7.54 -11.24 -1.44
N ALA A 32 7.22 -12.34 -0.73
CA ALA A 32 6.00 -12.46 0.07
C ALA A 32 5.97 -11.49 1.25
N GLU A 33 7.10 -11.34 1.96
CA GLU A 33 7.25 -10.38 3.05
C GLU A 33 7.15 -8.93 2.56
N ASN A 34 7.75 -8.61 1.40
CA ASN A 34 7.61 -7.30 0.78
C ASN A 34 6.16 -7.03 0.38
N SER A 35 5.45 -7.97 -0.27
CA SER A 35 4.03 -7.80 -0.58
C SER A 35 3.15 -7.65 0.66
N ALA A 36 3.44 -8.37 1.74
CA ALA A 36 2.69 -8.27 3.00
C ALA A 36 2.89 -6.90 3.67
N ARG A 37 4.10 -6.32 3.60
CA ARG A 37 4.40 -4.99 4.12
C ARG A 37 3.62 -3.87 3.43
N PHE A 38 3.29 -4.03 2.15
CA PHE A 38 2.50 -3.07 1.38
C PHE A 38 1.00 -3.37 1.37
N SER A 39 0.59 -4.53 1.89
CA SER A 39 -0.81 -4.93 2.01
C SER A 39 -1.38 -4.50 3.35
N THR A 40 -1.75 -3.21 3.48
CA THR A 40 -2.85 -2.84 4.39
C THR A 40 -4.11 -2.62 3.56
N PRO A 41 -4.77 -3.69 3.07
CA PRO A 41 -5.94 -3.58 2.21
C PRO A 41 -7.03 -2.71 2.84
N ALA A 42 -7.17 -2.73 4.17
CA ALA A 42 -8.10 -1.87 4.90
C ALA A 42 -7.82 -0.36 4.75
N LYS A 43 -6.55 0.07 4.69
CA LYS A 43 -6.21 1.50 4.52
C LYS A 43 -6.48 1.98 3.09
N LEU A 44 -6.10 1.18 2.09
CA LEU A 44 -6.38 1.49 0.70
C LEU A 44 -7.89 1.56 0.44
N GLN A 45 -8.64 0.56 0.90
CA GLN A 45 -10.10 0.56 0.80
C GLN A 45 -10.72 1.79 1.46
N ARG A 46 -10.23 2.19 2.65
CA ARG A 46 -10.70 3.40 3.32
C ARG A 46 -10.47 4.66 2.49
N TYR A 47 -9.30 4.79 1.85
CA TYR A 47 -9.03 5.94 0.99
C TYR A 47 -9.91 5.95 -0.27
N GLU A 48 -10.13 4.79 -0.89
CA GLU A 48 -11.04 4.66 -2.03
C GLU A 48 -12.47 5.10 -1.65
N GLN A 49 -12.95 4.68 -0.48
CA GLN A 49 -14.24 5.11 0.06
C GLN A 49 -14.31 6.61 0.29
N ILE A 50 -13.26 7.22 0.87
CA ILE A 50 -13.18 8.68 1.08
C ILE A 50 -13.23 9.42 -0.26
N ILE A 51 -12.49 8.96 -1.27
CA ILE A 51 -12.47 9.58 -2.61
C ILE A 51 -13.87 9.50 -3.26
N GLY A 52 -14.52 8.34 -3.19
CA GLY A 52 -15.90 8.16 -3.68
C GLY A 52 -16.92 9.02 -2.94
N ALA A 53 -16.81 9.07 -1.61
CA ALA A 53 -17.65 9.89 -0.74
C ALA A 53 -17.50 11.38 -1.06
N PHE A 54 -16.27 11.85 -1.24
CA PHE A 54 -15.97 13.25 -1.55
C PHE A 54 -16.67 13.74 -2.82
N SER A 55 -16.74 12.89 -3.84
CA SER A 55 -17.43 13.20 -5.11
C SER A 55 -18.94 13.39 -4.93
N SER A 56 -19.53 12.80 -3.89
CA SER A 56 -20.97 12.81 -3.60
C SER A 56 -21.34 13.77 -2.46
N MET A 57 -20.41 14.61 -2.01
CA MET A 57 -20.66 15.61 -0.96
C MET A 57 -21.49 16.78 -1.48
N THR A 58 -22.43 17.21 -0.65
CA THR A 58 -23.17 18.47 -0.78
C THR A 58 -22.25 19.68 -0.57
N ALA A 59 -22.72 20.88 -0.92
CA ALA A 59 -21.94 22.11 -0.74
C ALA A 59 -21.71 22.41 0.76
N GLU A 60 -22.71 22.12 1.59
CA GLU A 60 -22.66 22.30 3.04
C GLU A 60 -21.61 21.38 3.66
N GLU A 61 -21.58 20.11 3.28
CA GLU A 61 -20.58 19.14 3.74
C GLU A 61 -19.16 19.54 3.32
N ARG A 62 -18.99 20.07 2.10
CA ARG A 62 -17.69 20.57 1.62
C ARG A 62 -17.24 21.79 2.43
N SER A 63 -18.18 22.67 2.78
CA SER A 63 -17.88 23.83 3.63
C SER A 63 -17.50 23.41 5.05
N ASP A 64 -18.18 22.41 5.62
CA ASP A 64 -17.88 21.88 6.96
C ASP A 64 -16.51 21.18 6.99
N LEU A 65 -16.19 20.40 5.95
CA LEU A 65 -14.85 19.81 5.78
C LEU A 65 -13.78 20.89 5.71
N ALA A 66 -13.95 21.92 4.88
CA ALA A 66 -12.98 23.00 4.74
C ALA A 66 -12.77 23.76 6.07
N ALA A 67 -13.84 24.04 6.82
CA ALA A 67 -13.75 24.67 8.13
C ALA A 67 -12.97 23.79 9.13
N TRP A 68 -13.21 22.48 9.10
CA TRP A 68 -12.47 21.54 9.93
C TRP A 68 -10.98 21.45 9.52
N GLU A 69 -10.67 21.42 8.23
CA GLU A 69 -9.29 21.38 7.72
C GLU A 69 -8.50 22.60 8.19
N VAL A 70 -9.07 23.80 8.09
CA VAL A 70 -8.43 25.03 8.59
C VAL A 70 -8.14 24.95 10.09
N ALA A 71 -9.02 24.33 10.87
CA ALA A 71 -8.86 24.21 12.31
C ALA A 71 -7.90 23.10 12.76
N ASN A 72 -7.65 22.08 11.94
CA ASN A 72 -6.98 20.84 12.36
C ASN A 72 -5.75 20.46 11.52
N VAL A 73 -5.72 20.78 10.23
CA VAL A 73 -4.63 20.40 9.31
C VAL A 73 -3.59 21.52 9.28
N SER A 74 -2.69 21.50 10.27
CA SER A 74 -1.64 22.51 10.48
C SER A 74 -0.39 22.30 9.61
N GLY A 75 -0.26 21.13 8.96
CA GLY A 75 0.93 20.74 8.19
C GLY A 75 2.04 20.06 9.02
N ASP A 76 1.83 19.83 10.31
CA ASP A 76 2.77 19.09 11.18
C ASP A 76 2.66 17.55 11.06
N GLY A 77 1.68 17.07 10.28
CA GLY A 77 1.42 15.65 10.06
C GLY A 77 0.62 14.95 11.17
N SER A 78 0.11 15.67 12.17
CA SER A 78 -0.72 15.11 13.25
C SER A 78 -2.15 14.78 12.80
N LYS A 79 -2.65 15.52 11.81
CA LYS A 79 -3.98 15.36 11.21
C LYS A 79 -3.89 15.56 9.70
N GLY A 80 -4.61 14.73 8.96
CA GLY A 80 -4.89 14.92 7.54
C GLY A 80 -6.39 15.05 7.30
N THR A 81 -6.76 15.45 6.09
CA THR A 81 -8.15 15.45 5.60
C THR A 81 -8.86 14.12 5.84
N SER A 82 -8.14 13.00 5.78
CA SER A 82 -8.67 11.66 6.07
C SER A 82 -9.13 11.42 7.51
N ASP A 83 -8.73 12.28 8.46
CA ASP A 83 -9.08 12.17 9.88
C ASP A 83 -10.35 12.96 10.26
N TRP A 84 -11.03 13.55 9.27
CA TRP A 84 -12.28 14.25 9.52
C TRP A 84 -13.36 13.27 10.04
N PRO A 85 -13.96 13.53 11.22
CA PRO A 85 -14.82 12.54 11.89
C PRO A 85 -16.12 12.22 11.14
N LYS A 86 -16.56 13.07 10.20
CA LYS A 86 -17.81 12.84 9.44
C LYS A 86 -17.64 11.94 8.22
N TRP A 87 -16.44 11.44 7.93
CA TRP A 87 -16.25 10.50 6.82
C TRP A 87 -17.14 9.27 6.93
N ASP A 88 -17.35 8.72 8.14
CA ASP A 88 -18.16 7.51 8.32
C ASP A 88 -19.63 7.72 7.92
N GLU A 89 -20.20 8.90 8.22
CA GLU A 89 -21.56 9.26 7.85
C GLU A 89 -21.73 9.35 6.32
N ILE A 90 -20.81 10.05 5.66
CA ILE A 90 -20.88 10.27 4.21
C ILE A 90 -20.60 8.97 3.45
N ILE A 91 -19.58 8.20 3.87
CA ILE A 91 -19.27 6.88 3.29
C ILE A 91 -20.46 5.94 3.45
N GLY A 92 -21.09 5.91 4.64
CA GLY A 92 -22.29 5.10 4.89
C GLY A 92 -23.46 5.44 3.97
N ARG A 93 -23.63 6.72 3.61
CA ARG A 93 -24.63 7.17 2.63
C ARG A 93 -24.30 6.71 1.21
N THR A 94 -23.02 6.76 0.83
CA THR A 94 -22.58 6.53 -0.57
C THR A 94 -22.25 5.08 -0.90
N ALA A 95 -22.11 4.20 0.09
CA ALA A 95 -21.73 2.79 -0.08
C ALA A 95 -22.88 1.89 -0.60
N LYS A 96 -23.76 2.41 -1.45
CA LYS A 96 -24.92 1.69 -2.03
C LYS A 96 -24.63 1.09 -3.40
#